data_AF-E1RIA0-F1
#
_entry.id   AF-E1RIA0-F1
#
_cell.length_a   1.000
_cell.length_b   1.000
_cell.length_c   1.000
_cell.angle_alpha   90.00
_cell.angle_beta   90.00
_cell.angle_gamma   90.00
#
_symmetry.space_group_name_H-M   'P 1'
#
loop_
_entity.id
_entity.type
_entity.pdbx_description
1 polymer ?
#
loop_
_entity_poly.entity_id
_entity_poly.type
_entity_poly.pdbx_seq_one_letter_code
_entity_poly.pdbx_strand_id
1 'polypeptide(L)'
;MQEYSIKRGFKDGLEERMKDGLEKYFDAVGTEKDGHYEIEFGSFSCLEAWINEKGSLLCVDTHSRSDLYDSFSEDEADKIVLDTNRRFRDYLEYVTGYNTKERKKKATEAVKNK
;
A
#
# COMPACT_ATOMS: atom_id res chain seq x y z
N MET A 1 -10.51 0.86 -3.04
CA MET A 1 -10.04 1.47 -1.78
C MET A 1 -10.12 0.53 -0.57
N GLN A 2 -9.04 0.46 0.21
CA GLN A 2 -8.95 -0.14 1.54
C GLN A 2 -8.36 0.87 2.55
N GLU A 3 -8.92 0.91 3.76
CA GLU A 3 -8.39 1.72 4.87
C GLU A 3 -7.57 0.87 5.85
N TYR A 4 -6.49 1.44 6.38
CA TYR A 4 -5.59 0.83 7.34
C TYR A 4 -5.43 1.70 8.59
N SER A 5 -5.66 1.08 9.75
CA SER A 5 -5.43 1.73 11.05
C SER A 5 -3.94 1.94 11.32
N ILE A 6 -3.63 3.05 11.97
CA ILE A 6 -2.25 3.42 12.35
C ILE A 6 -1.97 3.04 13.80
N LYS A 7 -0.82 2.41 14.06
CA LYS A 7 -0.39 2.02 15.40
C LYS A 7 -0.22 3.25 16.29
N ARG A 8 -0.48 3.10 17.59
CA ARG A 8 -0.25 4.19 18.56
C ARG A 8 1.24 4.59 18.51
N GLY A 9 1.50 5.90 18.38
CA GLY A 9 2.85 6.45 18.20
C GLY A 9 3.34 6.51 16.74
N PHE A 10 2.55 6.05 15.77
CA PHE A 10 2.88 6.12 14.34
C PHE A 10 2.12 7.22 13.58
N LYS A 11 1.26 7.99 14.26
CA LYS A 11 0.53 9.11 13.64
C LYS A 11 1.44 10.29 13.31
N ASP A 12 2.41 10.57 14.18
CA ASP A 12 3.36 11.65 13.94
C ASP A 12 4.25 11.28 12.74
N GLY A 13 4.34 12.18 11.76
CA GLY A 13 5.05 11.94 10.50
C GLY A 13 4.39 10.89 9.60
N LEU A 14 3.09 10.59 9.77
CA LEU A 14 2.39 9.61 8.93
C LEU A 14 2.46 9.97 7.44
N GLU A 15 2.25 11.25 7.12
CA GLU A 15 2.25 11.74 5.73
C GLU A 15 3.62 11.63 5.08
N GLU A 16 4.67 12.08 5.76
CA GLU A 16 6.05 11.95 5.29
C GLU A 16 6.44 10.47 5.10
N ARG A 17 6.09 9.62 6.07
CA ARG A 17 6.37 8.19 6.03
C ARG A 17 5.62 7.45 4.93
N MET A 18 4.39 7.89 4.62
CA MET A 18 3.63 7.38 3.49
C MET A 18 4.38 7.65 2.19
N LYS A 19 4.85 8.89 1.97
CA LYS A 19 5.62 9.27 0.77
C LYS A 19 6.97 8.54 0.70
N ASP A 20 7.76 8.62 1.76
CA ASP A 20 9.07 7.94 1.87
C ASP A 20 8.94 6.43 1.70
N GLY A 21 7.86 5.83 2.19
CA GLY A 21 7.57 4.41 2.00
C GLY A 21 7.38 4.04 0.52
N LEU A 22 6.78 4.91 -0.29
CA LEU A 22 6.58 4.63 -1.71
C LEU A 22 7.93 4.56 -2.44
N GLU A 23 8.80 5.55 -2.21
CA GLU A 23 10.15 5.57 -2.78
C GLU A 23 10.98 4.39 -2.28
N LYS A 24 10.96 4.13 -0.97
CA LYS A 24 11.76 3.09 -0.33
C LYS A 24 11.44 1.66 -0.76
N TYR A 25 10.16 1.35 -0.95
CA TYR A 25 9.71 -0.03 -1.21
C TYR A 25 9.42 -0.30 -2.68
N PHE A 26 9.17 0.72 -3.49
CA PHE A 26 8.81 0.56 -4.90
C PHE A 26 9.80 1.24 -5.85
N ASP A 27 10.82 1.94 -5.34
CA ASP A 27 11.80 2.66 -6.15
C ASP A 27 11.13 3.65 -7.11
N ALA A 28 9.95 4.16 -6.73
CA ALA A 28 9.06 4.96 -7.56
C ALA A 28 8.76 6.29 -6.88
N VAL A 29 8.95 7.38 -7.63
CA VAL A 29 8.53 8.73 -7.20
C VAL A 29 7.07 8.89 -7.60
N GLY A 30 6.19 8.98 -6.60
CA GLY A 30 4.76 9.13 -6.81
C GLY A 30 4.40 10.44 -7.50
N THR A 31 3.37 10.40 -8.35
CA THR A 31 2.72 11.63 -8.81
C THR A 31 1.78 12.10 -7.72
N GLU A 32 2.04 13.30 -7.19
CA GLU A 32 1.17 13.94 -6.20
C GLU A 32 0.02 14.69 -6.86
N LYS A 33 -1.19 14.44 -6.38
CA LYS A 33 -2.38 15.23 -6.72
C LYS A 33 -3.31 15.31 -5.51
N ASP A 34 -3.55 16.52 -5.02
CA ASP A 34 -4.50 16.79 -3.93
C ASP A 34 -4.25 15.93 -2.65
N GLY A 35 -2.98 15.65 -2.34
CA GLY A 35 -2.58 14.82 -1.18
C GLY A 35 -2.69 13.30 -1.42
N HIS A 36 -3.06 12.89 -2.63
CA HIS A 36 -2.99 11.52 -3.10
C HIS A 36 -1.68 11.31 -3.86
N TYR A 37 -1.06 10.16 -3.63
CA TYR A 37 0.20 9.77 -4.26
C TYR A 37 -0.01 8.50 -5.06
N GLU A 38 0.25 8.58 -6.35
CA GLU A 38 0.04 7.48 -7.28
C GLU A 38 1.38 7.00 -7.87
N ILE A 39 1.57 5.67 -7.90
CA ILE A 39 2.65 5.01 -8.63
C ILE A 39 2.12 3.85 -9.48
N GLU A 40 2.87 3.49 -10.52
CA GLU A 40 2.78 2.18 -11.17
C GLU A 40 3.95 1.31 -10.71
N PHE A 41 3.70 0.05 -10.36
CA PHE A 41 4.76 -0.87 -9.96
C PHE A 41 4.38 -2.33 -10.15
N GLY A 42 5.23 -3.10 -10.83
CA GLY A 42 5.11 -4.55 -10.93
C GLY A 42 3.75 -5.00 -11.44
N SER A 43 2.98 -5.70 -10.60
CA SER A 43 1.62 -6.15 -10.93
C SER A 43 0.53 -5.10 -10.71
N PHE A 44 0.87 -3.91 -10.21
CA PHE A 44 -0.06 -2.80 -10.06
C PHE A 44 0.05 -1.85 -11.26
N SER A 45 -1.07 -1.66 -11.96
CA SER A 45 -1.26 -0.57 -12.92
C SER A 45 -1.55 0.76 -12.23
N CYS A 46 -1.96 0.72 -10.96
CA CYS A 46 -2.07 1.89 -10.09
C CYS A 46 -1.97 1.43 -8.63
N LEU A 47 -1.12 2.08 -7.85
CA LEU A 47 -1.10 2.06 -6.39
C LEU A 47 -1.24 3.50 -5.94
N GLU A 48 -2.42 3.86 -5.46
CA GLU A 48 -2.73 5.18 -4.92
C GLU A 48 -2.73 5.12 -3.38
N ALA A 49 -2.06 6.06 -2.73
CA ALA A 49 -2.01 6.17 -1.27
C ALA A 49 -2.29 7.61 -0.81
N TRP A 50 -3.13 7.74 0.22
CA TRP A 50 -3.45 9.03 0.84
C TRP A 50 -3.85 8.86 2.30
N ILE A 51 -3.94 9.97 3.04
CA ILE A 51 -4.46 9.97 4.41
C ILE A 51 -5.93 10.38 4.36
N ASN A 52 -6.78 9.67 5.11
CA ASN A 52 -8.19 10.03 5.18
C ASN A 52 -8.41 11.46 5.73
N GLU A 53 -9.59 12.02 5.52
CA GLU A 53 -9.94 13.40 5.94
C GLU A 53 -9.71 13.68 7.43
N LYS A 54 -9.78 12.62 8.27
CA LYS A 54 -9.56 12.71 9.72
C LYS A 54 -8.08 12.66 10.12
N GLY A 55 -7.15 12.55 9.18
CA GLY A 55 -5.71 12.53 9.45
C GLY A 55 -5.24 11.30 10.23
N SER A 56 -5.95 10.17 10.14
CA SER A 56 -5.78 9.08 11.12
C SER A 56 -5.74 7.66 10.56
N LEU A 57 -6.07 7.49 9.28
CA LEU A 57 -5.99 6.23 8.56
C LEU A 57 -5.20 6.43 7.28
N LEU A 58 -4.42 5.41 6.91
CA LEU A 58 -3.87 5.29 5.57
C LEU A 58 -4.95 4.69 4.67
N CYS A 59 -5.26 5.35 3.57
CA CYS A 59 -6.11 4.83 2.52
C CYS A 59 -5.23 4.39 1.35
N VAL A 60 -5.56 3.24 0.76
CA VAL A 60 -4.89 2.73 -0.44
C VAL A 60 -5.93 2.29 -1.45
N ASP A 61 -5.73 2.63 -2.72
CA ASP A 61 -6.40 1.99 -3.84
C ASP A 61 -5.40 1.32 -4.76
N THR A 62 -5.77 0.15 -5.29
CA THR A 62 -4.87 -0.66 -6.12
C THR A 62 -5.60 -1.23 -7.31
N HIS A 63 -5.08 -1.00 -8.51
CA HIS A 63 -5.55 -1.64 -9.73
C HIS A 63 -4.47 -2.60 -10.25
N SER A 64 -4.89 -3.80 -10.65
CA SER A 64 -3.98 -4.81 -11.20
C SER A 64 -3.69 -4.54 -12.68
N ARG A 65 -2.47 -4.84 -13.10
CA ARG A 65 -2.06 -4.87 -14.50
C ARG A 65 -2.63 -6.13 -15.17
N SER A 66 -3.62 -5.98 -16.05
CA SER A 66 -4.35 -7.09 -16.67
C SER A 66 -3.58 -7.83 -17.76
N ASP A 67 -2.64 -7.16 -18.41
CA ASP A 67 -1.81 -7.65 -19.52
C ASP A 67 -0.47 -8.27 -19.05
N LEU A 68 -0.28 -8.45 -17.73
CA LEU A 68 0.97 -8.97 -17.18
C LEU A 68 1.30 -10.37 -17.72
N TYR A 69 0.32 -11.28 -17.73
CA TYR A 69 0.49 -12.65 -18.22
C TYR A 69 0.47 -12.75 -19.75
N ASP A 70 0.06 -11.69 -20.45
CA ASP A 70 0.20 -11.59 -21.91
C ASP A 70 1.61 -11.12 -22.30
N SER A 71 2.26 -10.36 -21.41
CA SER A 71 3.56 -9.71 -21.66
C SER A 71 4.77 -10.51 -21.18
N PHE A 72 4.56 -11.45 -20.25
CA PHE A 72 5.62 -12.25 -19.63
C PHE A 72 5.24 -13.73 -19.62
N SER A 73 6.23 -14.61 -19.49
CA SER A 73 5.93 -16.03 -19.21
C SER A 73 5.25 -16.17 -17.84
N GLU A 74 4.52 -17.27 -17.63
CA GLU A 74 3.82 -17.55 -16.36
C GLU A 74 4.77 -17.46 -15.15
N ASP A 75 5.94 -18.09 -15.23
CA ASP A 75 6.96 -18.06 -14.16
C ASP A 75 7.50 -16.65 -13.88
N GLU A 76 7.58 -15.79 -14.89
CA GLU A 76 8.05 -14.40 -14.74
C GLU A 76 6.97 -13.52 -14.13
N ALA A 77 5.73 -13.64 -14.64
CA ALA A 77 4.57 -12.93 -14.12
C ALA A 77 4.34 -13.28 -12.64
N ASP A 78 4.44 -14.56 -12.27
CA ASP A 78 4.31 -15.00 -10.88
C ASP A 78 5.39 -14.41 -9.98
N LYS A 79 6.65 -14.35 -10.44
CA LYS A 79 7.72 -13.68 -9.68
C LYS A 79 7.44 -12.20 -9.46
N ILE A 80 6.93 -11.51 -10.48
CA ILE A 80 6.55 -10.09 -10.38
C ILE A 80 5.40 -9.91 -9.37
N VAL A 81 4.36 -10.74 -9.44
CA VAL A 81 3.22 -10.70 -8.50
C VAL A 81 3.68 -10.97 -7.07
N LEU A 82 4.55 -11.95 -6.86
CA LEU A 82 5.07 -12.30 -5.53
C LEU A 82 5.94 -11.17 -4.96
N ASP A 83 6.83 -10.57 -5.75
CA ASP A 83 7.67 -9.45 -5.33
C ASP A 83 6.84 -8.20 -5.01
N THR A 84 5.89 -7.87 -5.89
CA THR A 84 4.96 -6.74 -5.71
C THR A 84 4.19 -6.86 -4.40
N ASN A 85 3.62 -8.05 -4.14
CA ASN A 85 2.88 -8.29 -2.91
C ASN A 85 3.77 -8.30 -1.66
N ARG A 86 5.04 -8.73 -1.77
CA ARG A 86 5.99 -8.64 -0.65
C ARG A 86 6.27 -7.18 -0.31
N ARG A 87 6.71 -6.39 -1.30
CA ARG A 87 6.98 -4.94 -1.15
C ARG A 87 5.77 -4.19 -0.62
N PHE A 88 4.57 -4.50 -1.10
CA PHE A 88 3.34 -3.90 -0.58
C PHE A 88 3.08 -4.21 0.89
N ARG A 89 3.35 -5.45 1.33
CA ARG A 89 3.19 -5.80 2.75
C ARG A 89 4.20 -5.06 3.62
N ASP A 90 5.43 -4.90 3.15
CA ASP A 90 6.51 -4.22 3.85
C ASP A 90 6.24 -2.70 3.92
N TYR A 91 5.80 -2.10 2.81
CA TYR A 91 5.31 -0.72 2.74
C TYR A 91 4.22 -0.46 3.80
N LEU A 92 3.17 -1.29 3.81
CA LEU A 92 2.09 -1.13 4.79
C LEU A 92 2.61 -1.28 6.23
N GLU A 93 3.63 -2.10 6.48
CA GLU A 93 4.17 -2.28 7.83
C GLU A 93 4.97 -1.06 8.27
N TYR A 94 5.77 -0.53 7.35
CA TYR A 94 6.53 0.70 7.54
C TYR A 94 5.61 1.89 7.86
N VAL A 95 4.57 2.10 7.06
CA VAL A 95 3.67 3.25 7.20
C VAL A 95 2.77 3.11 8.42
N THR A 96 2.13 1.94 8.59
CA THR A 96 1.10 1.77 9.64
C THR A 96 1.66 1.36 11.00
N GLY A 97 2.87 0.80 11.03
CA GLY A 97 3.50 0.18 12.20
C GLY A 97 2.93 -1.20 12.56
N TYR A 98 1.99 -1.73 11.77
CA TYR A 98 1.41 -3.05 11.97
C TYR A 98 1.96 -4.03 10.94
N ASN A 99 2.47 -5.16 11.44
CA ASN A 99 2.82 -6.28 10.58
C ASN A 99 1.57 -6.97 10.01
N THR A 100 1.78 -7.88 9.05
CA THR A 100 0.68 -8.58 8.37
C THR A 100 -0.31 -9.26 9.33
N LYS A 101 0.18 -9.88 10.41
CA LYS A 101 -0.68 -10.56 11.41
C LYS A 101 -1.52 -9.55 12.21
N GLU A 102 -0.89 -8.46 12.66
CA GLU A 102 -1.57 -7.39 13.36
C GLU A 102 -2.61 -6.70 12.45
N ARG A 103 -2.28 -6.43 11.18
CA ARG A 103 -3.22 -5.87 10.19
C ARG A 103 -4.43 -6.76 9.97
N LYS A 104 -4.25 -8.08 9.85
CA LYS A 104 -5.37 -9.04 9.73
C LYS A 104 -6.30 -8.97 10.95
N LYS A 105 -5.72 -8.88 12.16
CA LYS A 105 -6.50 -8.72 13.39
C LYS A 105 -7.28 -7.39 13.37
N LYS A 106 -6.63 -6.29 12.99
CA LYS A 106 -7.26 -4.96 12.90
C LYS A 106 -8.40 -4.89 11.88
N ALA A 107 -8.21 -5.48 10.70
CA ALA A 107 -9.27 -5.58 9.70
C ALA A 107 -10.49 -6.36 10.22
N THR A 108 -10.26 -7.45 10.95
CA THR A 108 -11.34 -8.25 11.54
C THR A 108 -12.06 -7.49 12.67
N GLU A 109 -11.33 -6.78 13.52
CA GLU A 109 -11.89 -5.92 14.57
C GLU A 109 -12.74 -4.79 13.97
N ALA A 110 -12.30 -4.17 12.87
CA ALA A 110 -13.03 -3.11 12.20
C ALA A 110 -14.38 -3.57 11.62
N VAL A 111 -14.47 -4.81 11.12
CA VAL A 111 -15.74 -5.38 10.62
C VAL A 111 -16.69 -5.73 11.75
N LYS A 112 -16.19 -6.23 12.89
CA LYS A 112 -17.03 -6.59 14.05
C LYS A 112 -17.65 -5.38 14.76
N ASN A 113 -17.01 -4.22 14.64
CA ASN A 113 -17.43 -2.98 15.29
C ASN A 113 -18.22 -2.04 14.34
N LYS A 114 -18.54 -2.48 13.12
CA LYS A 114 -19.45 -1.82 12.18
C LYS A 114 -20.86 -2.34 12.37
#